data_AF-A0AAU2FS80-F1
#
_entry.id   AF-A0AAU2FS80-F1
#
_cell.length_a   1.000
_cell.length_b   1.000
_cell.length_c   1.000
_cell.angle_alpha   90.00
_cell.angle_beta   90.00
_cell.angle_gamma   90.00
#
_symmetry.space_group_name_H-M   'P 1'
#
loop_
_entity.id
_entity.type
_entity.pdbx_description
1 polymer ?
#
loop_
_entity_poly.entity_id
_entity_poly.type
_entity_poly.pdbx_seq_one_letter_code
_entity_poly.pdbx_strand_id
1 'polypeptide(L)'
;MSPVAMGGPALFIGTETAYVAVVRPRLDPADPEVREAAEQAGVSPEEFAGPGNVWALMWDDESGEGGGFELPGLRDAEAEDFADRLLAELSFESGPFIVGAGEVLRLQAYPGEGGGDCRFLATVTPPEGEELAPLTLEIPPVDADALRAELEDFRRALA
;
A
#
# COMPACT_ATOMS: atom_id res chain seq x y z
N MET A 1 -8.38 16.08 -1.98
CA MET A 1 -7.27 16.23 -1.02
C MET A 1 -6.02 15.81 -1.76
N SER A 2 -4.96 16.62 -1.75
CA SER A 2 -3.67 16.13 -2.24
C SER A 2 -3.11 15.20 -1.18
N PRO A 3 -2.66 13.97 -1.52
CA PRO A 3 -1.95 13.17 -0.55
C PRO A 3 -0.72 13.96 -0.10
N VAL A 4 -0.53 14.08 1.21
CA VAL A 4 0.74 14.53 1.80
C VAL A 4 1.83 13.74 1.08
N ALA A 5 2.85 14.42 0.57
CA ALA A 5 3.98 13.76 -0.06
C ALA A 5 4.72 12.95 1.01
N MET A 6 4.23 11.75 1.31
CA MET A 6 4.90 10.82 2.21
C MET A 6 6.21 10.45 1.53
N GLY A 7 7.32 11.05 1.98
CA GLY A 7 8.63 10.64 1.49
C GLY A 7 8.83 9.15 1.73
N GLY A 8 9.56 8.45 0.86
CA GLY A 8 9.92 7.05 1.06
C GLY A 8 9.22 6.06 0.12
N PRO A 9 9.51 4.76 0.26
CA PRO A 9 8.93 3.71 -0.56
C PRO A 9 7.41 3.64 -0.37
N ALA A 10 6.68 3.70 -1.47
CA ALA A 10 5.24 3.54 -1.49
C ALA A 10 4.84 2.72 -2.72
N LEU A 11 4.04 1.68 -2.49
CA LEU A 11 3.44 0.86 -3.52
C LEU A 11 1.92 1.00 -3.41
N PHE A 12 1.30 1.58 -4.44
CA PHE A 12 -0.15 1.70 -4.55
C PHE A 12 -0.69 0.66 -5.52
N ILE A 13 -1.78 0.00 -5.14
CA ILE A 13 -2.47 -0.97 -5.98
C ILE A 13 -3.93 -0.58 -5.99
N GLY A 14 -4.38 0.01 -7.09
CA GLY A 14 -5.74 0.45 -7.27
C GLY A 14 -5.87 1.80 -7.95
N THR A 15 -6.99 2.46 -7.70
CA THR A 15 -7.34 3.77 -8.25
C THR A 15 -7.40 4.82 -7.14
N GLU A 16 -7.63 6.07 -7.51
CA GLU A 16 -7.84 7.16 -6.54
C GLU A 16 -9.05 6.94 -5.61
N THR A 17 -9.97 6.04 -5.97
CA THR A 17 -11.22 5.79 -5.23
C THR A 17 -11.25 4.48 -4.49
N ALA A 18 -10.39 3.53 -4.84
CA ALA A 18 -10.28 2.25 -4.13
C ALA A 18 -8.89 1.67 -4.34
N TYR A 19 -8.15 1.53 -3.26
CA TYR A 19 -6.77 1.07 -3.32
C TYR A 19 -6.36 0.34 -2.05
N VAL A 20 -5.28 -0.42 -2.17
CA VAL A 20 -4.44 -0.78 -1.05
C VAL A 20 -3.04 -0.24 -1.29
N ALA A 21 -2.40 0.27 -0.24
CA ALA A 21 -1.06 0.82 -0.31
C ALA A 21 -0.17 0.24 0.78
N VAL A 22 1.02 -0.20 0.40
CA VAL A 22 2.10 -0.58 1.31
C VAL A 22 3.12 0.54 1.28
N VAL A 23 3.22 1.28 2.38
CA VAL A 23 4.03 2.50 2.45
C VAL A 23 4.99 2.44 3.62
N ARG A 24 6.17 3.03 3.46
CA ARG A 24 7.06 3.31 4.58
C ARG A 24 7.24 4.83 4.67
N PRO A 25 6.35 5.51 5.43
CA PRO A 25 6.37 6.95 5.52
C PRO A 25 7.68 7.46 6.12
N ARG A 26 8.34 8.34 5.39
CA ARG A 26 9.34 9.28 5.90
C ARG A 26 8.69 10.65 5.89
N LEU A 27 8.01 10.95 6.99
CA LEU A 27 7.54 12.31 7.24
C LEU A 27 8.75 13.15 7.66
N ASP A 28 9.00 14.25 6.96
CA ASP A 28 9.97 15.24 7.39
C ASP A 28 9.30 16.14 8.45
N PRO A 29 9.77 16.16 9.71
CA PRO A 29 9.20 17.03 10.74
C PRO A 29 9.38 18.53 10.44
N ALA A 30 10.26 18.88 9.49
CA ALA A 30 10.38 20.24 8.99
C ALA A 30 9.31 20.61 7.95
N ASP A 31 8.57 19.63 7.41
CA ASP A 31 7.53 19.85 6.41
C ASP A 31 6.35 20.65 7.01
N PRO A 32 5.92 21.75 6.37
CA PRO A 32 4.77 22.53 6.83
C PRO A 32 3.49 21.71 7.06
N GLU A 33 3.20 20.71 6.21
CA GLU A 33 1.99 19.89 6.32
C GLU A 33 2.08 18.94 7.53
N VAL A 34 3.26 18.36 7.78
CA VAL A 34 3.53 17.52 8.96
C VAL A 34 3.42 18.34 10.24
N ARG A 35 3.90 19.58 10.23
CA ARG A 35 3.82 20.48 11.38
C ARG A 35 2.38 20.88 11.68
N GLU A 36 1.59 21.17 10.65
CA GLU A 36 0.17 21.50 10.80
C GLU A 36 -0.62 20.31 11.35
N ALA A 37 -0.38 19.10 10.82
CA ALA A 37 -1.01 17.89 11.29
C ALA A 37 -0.60 17.54 12.74
N ALA A 38 0.67 17.72 13.11
CA ALA A 38 1.17 17.52 14.47
C ALA A 38 0.52 18.50 15.46
N GLU A 39 0.36 19.77 15.08
CA GLU A 39 -0.33 20.77 15.90
C GLU A 39 -1.80 20.40 16.12
N GLN A 40 -2.50 19.93 15.07
CA GLN A 40 -3.88 19.45 15.19
C GLN A 40 -4.00 18.21 16.09
N ALA A 41 -3.01 17.31 16.03
CA ALA A 41 -2.93 16.12 16.87
C ALA A 41 -2.47 16.41 18.30
N GLY A 42 -1.99 17.63 18.60
CA GLY A 42 -1.51 18.03 19.92
C GLY A 42 -0.18 17.41 20.33
N VAL A 43 0.63 16.97 19.35
CA VAL A 43 1.94 16.33 19.54
C VAL A 43 3.04 17.16 18.87
N SER A 44 4.31 16.85 19.13
CA SER A 44 5.41 17.53 18.42
C SER A 44 5.54 16.99 16.98
N PRO A 45 6.04 17.77 16.01
CA PRO A 45 6.28 17.28 14.66
C PRO A 45 7.20 16.05 14.60
N GLU A 46 8.17 15.95 15.51
CA GLU A 46 9.05 14.78 15.62
C GLU A 46 8.33 13.54 16.17
N GLU A 47 7.42 13.74 17.12
CA GLU A 47 6.58 12.67 17.66
C GLU A 47 5.53 12.22 16.62
N PHE A 48 4.97 13.16 15.87
CA PHE A 48 4.03 12.90 14.77
C PHE A 48 4.69 12.20 13.58
N ALA A 49 5.88 12.66 13.17
CA ALA A 49 6.66 12.01 12.13
C ALA A 49 7.10 10.60 12.54
N GLY A 50 7.17 10.35 13.86
CA GLY A 50 7.59 9.09 14.43
C GLY A 50 9.02 8.72 14.03
N PRO A 51 9.42 7.46 14.25
CA PRO A 51 10.76 6.98 13.89
C PRO A 51 11.00 6.87 12.37
N GLY A 52 10.04 7.27 11.52
CA GLY A 52 10.18 7.44 10.06
C GLY A 52 10.58 6.18 9.28
N ASN A 53 10.37 4.99 9.85
CA ASN A 53 10.83 3.72 9.28
C ASN A 53 9.88 2.54 9.54
N VAL A 54 8.67 2.80 10.02
CA VAL A 54 7.66 1.75 10.21
C VAL A 54 6.85 1.64 8.93
N TRP A 55 6.72 0.42 8.44
CA TRP A 55 5.82 0.15 7.32
C TRP A 55 4.37 0.31 7.77
N ALA A 56 3.50 0.71 6.87
CA ALA A 56 2.06 0.78 7.10
C ALA A 56 1.34 0.18 5.91
N LEU A 57 0.22 -0.47 6.20
CA LEU A 57 -0.77 -0.84 5.22
C LEU A 57 -1.92 0.16 5.30
N MET A 58 -2.27 0.76 4.18
CA MET A 58 -3.41 1.66 4.05
C MET A 58 -4.37 1.11 3.00
N TRP A 59 -5.64 1.41 3.14
CA TRP A 59 -6.64 1.15 2.12
C TRP A 59 -7.69 2.23 2.09
N ASP A 60 -8.35 2.33 0.95
CA ASP A 60 -9.55 3.10 0.78
C ASP A 60 -10.52 2.33 -0.09
N ASP A 61 -11.81 2.60 0.08
CA ASP A 61 -12.87 2.01 -0.72
C ASP A 61 -13.72 3.10 -1.38
N GLU A 62 -14.54 2.72 -2.36
CA GLU A 62 -15.33 3.70 -3.12
C GLU A 62 -16.37 4.45 -2.26
N SER A 63 -16.62 3.99 -1.03
CA SER A 63 -17.52 4.63 -0.08
C SER A 63 -16.81 5.69 0.79
N GLY A 64 -15.47 5.73 0.74
CA GLY A 64 -14.62 6.60 1.55
C GLY A 64 -14.39 6.08 2.97
N GLU A 65 -14.69 4.80 3.24
CA GLU A 65 -14.34 4.13 4.50
C GLU A 65 -12.90 3.60 4.40
N GLY A 66 -11.94 4.54 4.37
CA GLY A 66 -10.52 4.24 4.40
C GLY A 66 -10.01 3.89 5.80
N GLY A 67 -8.93 3.12 5.83
CA GLY A 67 -8.26 2.74 7.07
C GLY A 67 -6.79 2.41 6.86
N GLY A 68 -6.11 2.11 7.96
CA GLY A 68 -4.71 1.72 7.93
C GLY A 68 -4.21 1.26 9.29
N PHE A 69 -3.13 0.50 9.28
CA PHE A 69 -2.40 0.10 10.49
C PHE A 69 -0.91 -0.04 10.22
N GLU A 70 -0.13 0.08 11.29
CA GLU A 70 1.32 -0.07 11.25
C GLU A 70 1.74 -1.54 11.19
N LEU A 71 2.85 -1.79 10.52
CA LEU A 71 3.49 -3.08 10.32
C LEU A 71 4.91 -3.03 10.91
N PRO A 72 5.07 -2.94 12.24
CA PRO A 72 6.38 -2.80 12.89
C PRO A 72 7.30 -4.00 12.66
N GLY A 73 6.75 -5.15 12.26
CA GLY A 73 7.50 -6.36 11.93
C GLY A 73 7.89 -6.50 10.46
N LEU A 74 7.35 -5.69 9.54
CA LEU A 74 7.64 -5.82 8.11
C LEU A 74 9.03 -5.26 7.81
N ARG A 75 9.87 -6.04 7.12
CA ARG A 75 11.20 -5.62 6.66
C ARG A 75 11.18 -5.26 5.19
N ASP A 76 12.12 -4.43 4.77
CA ASP A 76 12.28 -4.04 3.36
C ASP A 76 12.41 -5.26 2.44
N ALA A 77 13.12 -6.30 2.86
CA ALA A 77 13.23 -7.55 2.09
C ALA A 77 11.89 -8.28 1.89
N GLU A 78 10.96 -8.15 2.84
CA GLU A 78 9.62 -8.75 2.72
C GLU A 78 8.72 -7.93 1.80
N ALA A 79 8.86 -6.60 1.84
CA ALA A 79 8.20 -5.70 0.90
C ALA A 79 8.73 -5.86 -0.54
N GLU A 80 10.05 -6.02 -0.69
CA GLU A 80 10.71 -6.30 -1.98
C GLU A 80 10.25 -7.63 -2.56
N ASP A 81 10.26 -8.70 -1.76
CA ASP A 81 9.82 -10.04 -2.17
C ASP A 81 8.33 -10.06 -2.56
N PHE A 82 7.48 -9.33 -1.85
CA PHE A 82 6.09 -9.13 -2.27
C PHE A 82 5.99 -8.45 -3.65
N ALA A 83 6.73 -7.36 -3.86
CA ALA A 83 6.74 -6.65 -5.14
C ALA A 83 7.29 -7.51 -6.28
N ASP A 84 8.34 -8.31 -6.03
CA ASP A 84 8.94 -9.23 -7.00
C ASP A 84 7.94 -10.32 -7.43
N ARG A 85 7.24 -10.94 -6.48
CA ARG A 85 6.22 -11.95 -6.78
C ARG A 85 5.06 -11.35 -7.56
N LEU A 86 4.60 -10.15 -7.18
CA LEU A 86 3.52 -9.48 -7.91
C LEU A 86 3.96 -9.17 -9.35
N LEU A 87 5.15 -8.59 -9.53
CA LEU A 87 5.72 -8.28 -10.85
C LEU A 87 5.85 -9.52 -11.74
N ALA A 88 6.29 -10.65 -11.18
CA ALA A 88 6.46 -11.91 -11.91
C ALA A 88 5.13 -12.48 -12.43
N GLU A 89 4.04 -12.30 -11.70
CA GLU A 89 2.73 -12.87 -12.04
C GLU A 89 1.86 -11.94 -12.89
N LEU A 90 2.19 -10.64 -13.00
CA LEU A 90 1.42 -9.63 -13.76
C LEU A 90 1.36 -9.86 -15.29
N SER A 91 2.06 -10.86 -15.82
CA SER A 91 1.86 -11.30 -17.21
C SER A 91 0.59 -12.14 -17.38
N PHE A 92 0.05 -12.68 -16.28
CA PHE A 92 -1.07 -13.62 -16.26
C PHE A 92 -0.88 -14.85 -17.16
N GLU A 93 0.36 -15.23 -17.48
CA GLU A 93 0.65 -16.40 -18.33
C GLU A 93 0.09 -17.71 -17.74
N SER A 94 0.04 -17.80 -16.41
CA SER A 94 -0.51 -18.94 -15.66
C SER A 94 -2.00 -18.77 -15.32
N GLY A 95 -2.64 -17.68 -15.75
CA GLY A 95 -4.01 -17.31 -15.38
C GLY A 95 -4.10 -16.47 -14.10
N PRO A 96 -5.30 -16.37 -13.48
CA PRO A 96 -5.49 -15.66 -12.21
C PRO A 96 -4.57 -16.20 -11.11
N PHE A 97 -4.06 -15.31 -10.28
CA PHE A 97 -3.06 -15.64 -9.28
C PHE A 97 -3.36 -15.01 -7.92
N ILE A 98 -2.62 -15.46 -6.90
CA ILE A 98 -2.71 -14.94 -5.54
C ILE A 98 -1.29 -14.62 -5.04
N VAL A 99 -1.09 -13.40 -4.57
CA VAL A 99 0.15 -12.97 -3.89
C VAL A 99 -0.23 -12.36 -2.55
N GLY A 100 0.60 -12.59 -1.52
CA GLY A 100 0.38 -12.01 -0.20
C GLY A 100 1.64 -11.36 0.36
N ALA A 101 1.44 -10.31 1.15
CA ALA A 101 2.48 -9.69 1.98
C ALA A 101 2.27 -10.17 3.41
N GLY A 102 2.90 -11.30 3.76
CA GLY A 102 2.67 -11.96 5.05
C GLY A 102 1.21 -12.40 5.25
N GLU A 103 0.73 -12.33 6.49
CA GLU A 103 -0.66 -12.65 6.84
C GLU A 103 -1.61 -11.44 6.71
N VAL A 104 -1.05 -10.23 6.56
CA VAL A 104 -1.80 -8.98 6.66
C VAL A 104 -2.49 -8.55 5.37
N LEU A 105 -1.96 -8.97 4.22
CA LEU A 105 -2.51 -8.66 2.91
C LEU A 105 -2.47 -9.89 2.01
N ARG A 106 -3.61 -10.18 1.38
CA ARG A 106 -3.73 -11.16 0.30
C ARG A 106 -4.41 -10.51 -0.90
N LEU A 107 -3.73 -10.50 -2.04
CA LEU A 107 -4.27 -10.05 -3.32
C LEU A 107 -4.63 -11.24 -4.18
N GLN A 108 -5.86 -11.26 -4.69
CA GLN A 108 -6.26 -12.16 -5.76
C GLN A 108 -6.39 -11.32 -7.03
N ALA A 109 -5.57 -11.62 -8.03
CA ALA A 109 -5.51 -10.85 -9.26
C ALA A 109 -6.22 -11.59 -10.38
N TYR A 110 -6.97 -10.84 -11.19
CA TYR A 110 -7.64 -11.37 -12.37
C TYR A 110 -7.29 -10.49 -13.58
N PRO A 111 -6.98 -11.09 -14.73
CA PRO A 111 -6.77 -10.32 -15.95
C PRO A 111 -8.10 -9.69 -16.37
N GLY A 112 -8.05 -8.45 -16.86
CA GLY A 112 -9.21 -7.81 -17.46
C GLY A 112 -9.46 -8.26 -18.91
N GLU A 113 -10.58 -7.81 -19.47
CA GLU A 113 -11.03 -8.22 -20.80
C GLU A 113 -10.14 -7.61 -21.89
N GLY A 114 -9.13 -8.35 -22.30
CA GLY A 114 -8.16 -7.92 -23.34
C GLY A 114 -6.71 -7.86 -22.86
N GLY A 115 -6.46 -8.07 -21.56
CA GLY A 115 -5.11 -8.27 -21.01
C GLY A 115 -4.26 -7.00 -20.84
N GLY A 116 -4.83 -5.81 -21.07
CA GLY A 116 -4.16 -4.54 -20.78
C GLY A 116 -4.35 -4.05 -19.34
N ASP A 117 -5.41 -4.52 -18.68
CA ASP A 117 -5.77 -4.20 -17.32
C ASP A 117 -5.86 -5.45 -16.44
N CYS A 118 -5.88 -5.22 -15.14
CA CYS A 118 -6.06 -6.25 -14.14
C CYS A 118 -6.89 -5.72 -12.98
N ARG A 119 -7.70 -6.59 -12.38
CA ARG A 119 -8.51 -6.26 -11.20
C ARG A 119 -8.05 -7.09 -10.02
N PHE A 120 -8.20 -6.55 -8.81
CA PHE A 120 -7.77 -7.24 -7.60
C PHE A 120 -8.92 -7.38 -6.62
N LEU A 121 -8.91 -8.49 -5.89
CA LEU A 121 -9.63 -8.64 -4.65
C LEU A 121 -8.59 -8.64 -3.53
N ALA A 122 -8.57 -7.59 -2.72
CA ALA A 122 -7.64 -7.45 -1.61
C ALA A 122 -8.32 -7.88 -0.30
N THR A 123 -7.79 -8.89 0.36
CA THR A 123 -8.17 -9.25 1.73
C THR A 123 -7.13 -8.67 2.68
N VAL A 124 -7.57 -7.75 3.53
CA VAL A 124 -6.75 -7.12 4.58
C VAL A 124 -7.10 -7.79 5.90
N THR A 125 -6.08 -8.30 6.59
CA THR A 125 -6.21 -8.94 7.90
C THR A 125 -5.35 -8.14 8.90
N PRO A 126 -5.95 -7.34 9.77
CA PRO A 126 -5.21 -6.62 10.79
C PRO A 126 -4.43 -7.59 11.71
N PRO A 127 -3.22 -7.23 12.15
CA PRO A 127 -2.44 -8.05 13.08
C PRO A 127 -3.17 -8.24 14.41
N GLU A 128 -2.80 -9.29 15.14
CA GLU A 128 -3.36 -9.55 16.47
C GLU A 128 -3.17 -8.34 17.39
N GLY A 129 -4.26 -7.87 18.00
CA GLY A 129 -4.26 -6.71 18.91
C GLY A 129 -4.87 -5.45 18.31
N GLU A 130 -5.07 -5.38 17.00
CA GLU A 130 -5.85 -4.33 16.36
C GLU A 130 -7.36 -4.55 16.59
N GLU A 131 -8.12 -3.47 16.82
CA GLU A 131 -9.58 -3.53 16.99
C GLU A 131 -10.35 -3.64 15.66
N LEU A 132 -9.62 -3.74 14.55
CA LEU A 132 -10.15 -3.80 13.20
C LEU A 132 -10.47 -5.25 12.80
N ALA A 133 -11.65 -5.45 12.18
CA ALA A 133 -12.01 -6.74 11.60
C ALA A 133 -11.33 -6.94 10.23
N PRO A 134 -11.03 -8.19 9.83
CA PRO A 134 -10.62 -8.47 8.47
C PRO A 134 -11.66 -7.99 7.46
N LEU A 135 -11.20 -7.40 6.37
CA LEU A 135 -12.05 -6.85 5.33
C LEU A 135 -11.58 -7.27 3.95
N THR A 136 -12.48 -7.19 2.98
CA THR A 136 -12.19 -7.52 1.59
C THR A 136 -12.64 -6.37 0.70
N LEU A 137 -11.72 -5.89 -0.13
CA LEU A 137 -11.89 -4.76 -1.03
C LEU A 137 -11.86 -5.26 -2.47
N GLU A 138 -12.85 -4.84 -3.24
CA GLU A 138 -12.80 -4.97 -4.70
C GLU A 138 -12.07 -3.75 -5.26
N ILE A 139 -10.91 -4.00 -5.86
CA ILE A 139 -10.11 -2.96 -6.49
C ILE A 139 -10.52 -2.90 -7.97
N PRO A 140 -10.92 -1.72 -8.47
CA PRO A 140 -11.28 -1.51 -9.87
C PRO A 140 -10.13 -1.90 -10.83
N PRO A 141 -10.42 -2.04 -12.15
CA PRO A 141 -9.39 -2.33 -13.13
C PRO A 141 -8.24 -1.30 -13.09
N VAL A 142 -7.02 -1.81 -12.99
CA VAL A 142 -5.75 -1.07 -12.98
C VAL A 142 -4.99 -1.42 -14.25
N ASP A 143 -4.37 -0.42 -14.88
CA ASP A 143 -3.49 -0.63 -16.03
C ASP A 143 -2.27 -1.47 -15.62
N ALA A 144 -2.09 -2.61 -16.30
CA ALA A 144 -1.05 -3.57 -15.92
C ALA A 144 0.35 -3.06 -16.25
N ASP A 145 0.53 -2.24 -17.30
CA ASP A 145 1.83 -1.67 -17.66
C ASP A 145 2.24 -0.57 -16.66
N ALA A 146 1.29 0.28 -16.26
CA ALA A 146 1.50 1.30 -15.24
C ALA A 146 1.86 0.66 -13.89
N LEU A 147 1.13 -0.36 -13.45
CA LEU A 147 1.41 -1.07 -12.21
C LEU A 147 2.81 -1.73 -12.23
N ARG A 148 3.24 -2.28 -13.37
CA ARG A 148 4.62 -2.81 -13.50
C ARG A 148 5.66 -1.71 -13.33
N ALA A 149 5.44 -0.53 -13.91
CA ALA A 149 6.34 0.60 -13.73
C ALA A 149 6.41 1.07 -12.26
N GLU A 150 5.26 1.16 -11.59
CA GLU A 150 5.20 1.51 -10.16
C GLU A 150 5.92 0.48 -9.27
N LEU A 151 5.78 -0.82 -9.57
CA LEU A 151 6.50 -1.88 -8.86
C LEU A 151 8.02 -1.77 -9.05
N GLU A 152 8.49 -1.43 -10.25
CA GLU A 152 9.91 -1.19 -10.49
C GLU A 152 10.43 0.03 -9.73
N ASP A 153 9.68 1.12 -9.71
CA ASP A 153 10.03 2.33 -8.96
C ASP A 153 10.05 2.08 -7.45
N PHE A 154 9.07 1.34 -6.95
CA PHE A 154 9.03 0.89 -5.57
C PHE A 154 10.27 0.08 -5.20
N ARG A 155 10.64 -0.91 -6.03
CA ARG A 155 11.87 -1.69 -5.83
C ARG A 155 13.13 -0.83 -5.84
N ARG A 156 13.23 0.15 -6.73
CA ARG A 156 14.36 1.11 -6.75
C ARG A 156 14.42 1.95 -5.47
N ALA A 157 13.27 2.28 -4.87
CA ALA A 157 13.20 3.04 -3.62
C ALA A 157 13.61 2.23 -2.38
N LEU A 158 13.60 0.89 -2.47
CA LEU A 158 14.03 -0.02 -1.40
C LEU A 158 15.55 -0.28 -1.39
N ALA A 159 16.22 -0.14 -2.55
CA ALA A 159 17.65 -0.39 -2.73
C ALA A 159 18.56 0.75 -2.25
#